data_AF-A0A537MXF1-F1
#
_entry.id   AF-A0A537MXF1-F1
#
_cell.length_a   1.000
_cell.length_b   1.000
_cell.length_c   1.000
_cell.angle_alpha   90.00
_cell.angle_beta   90.00
_cell.angle_gamma   90.00
#
_symmetry.space_group_name_H-M   'P 1'
#
loop_
_entity.id
_entity.type
_entity.pdbx_description
1 polymer ?
#
loop_
_entity_poly.entity_id
_entity_poly.type
_entity_poly.pdbx_seq_one_letter_code
_entity_poly.pdbx_strand_id
1 'polypeptide(L)'
;SADLLPKWKEQPGMAGVRVIFSNAQTIPWLTDGTADWFWAAAEKASLPVMILAPGRTALIGPIAEKHPRLTLILDHMGVTASMLRENKVAEAIEQTAALAKYPNVSVKLSASPSISRETYPFRDVAVHIKRLFEAYGPQRSYWGTDLTNSYAKASYRQRISHFTEELSFLSETDKDWVMGRAISARLNWT
;
A
#
# COMPACT_ATOMS: atom_id res chain seq x y z
N SER A 1 -14.49 -3.07 21.63
CA SER A 1 -13.59 -3.19 20.46
C SER A 1 -12.62 -2.02 20.42
N ALA A 2 -13.10 -0.77 20.31
CA ALA A 2 -12.25 0.43 20.31
C ALA A 2 -11.30 0.54 21.51
N ASP A 3 -11.77 0.19 22.72
CA ASP A 3 -10.96 0.26 23.95
C ASP A 3 -9.76 -0.70 23.98
N LEU A 4 -9.74 -1.70 23.08
CA LEU A 4 -8.62 -2.63 22.96
C LEU A 4 -7.50 -2.09 22.06
N LEU A 5 -7.82 -1.21 21.10
CA LEU A 5 -6.85 -0.71 20.11
C LEU A 5 -5.59 -0.09 20.75
N PRO A 6 -5.68 0.71 21.84
CA PRO A 6 -4.48 1.24 22.48
C PRO A 6 -3.51 0.16 22.98
N LYS A 7 -4.03 -0.99 23.41
CA LYS A 7 -3.24 -2.10 23.94
C LYS A 7 -2.67 -3.02 22.87
N TRP A 8 -3.08 -2.87 21.61
CA TRP A 8 -2.60 -3.76 20.55
C TRP A 8 -1.10 -3.67 20.35
N LYS A 9 -0.53 -2.46 20.42
CA LYS A 9 0.93 -2.26 20.31
C LYS A 9 1.73 -2.78 21.51
N GLU A 10 1.08 -3.21 22.58
CA GLU A 10 1.74 -3.91 23.70
C GLU A 10 2.06 -5.37 23.35
N GLN A 11 1.41 -5.94 22.34
CA GLN A 11 1.68 -7.30 21.87
C GLN A 11 3.00 -7.34 21.09
N PRO A 12 3.93 -8.26 21.41
CA PRO A 12 5.18 -8.40 20.68
C PRO A 12 4.95 -8.54 19.16
N GLY A 13 5.55 -7.65 18.38
CA GLY A 13 5.48 -7.64 16.91
C GLY A 13 4.22 -6.98 16.30
N MET A 14 3.29 -6.45 17.10
CA MET A 14 2.11 -5.76 16.59
C MET A 14 2.43 -4.31 16.19
N ALA A 15 2.62 -4.06 14.89
CA ALA A 15 2.98 -2.75 14.35
C ALA A 15 1.79 -1.97 13.74
N GLY A 16 0.62 -2.58 13.60
CA GLY A 16 -0.53 -1.98 12.94
C GLY A 16 -1.63 -3.00 12.63
N VAL A 17 -2.68 -2.55 11.96
CA VAL A 17 -3.82 -3.37 11.56
C VAL A 17 -4.01 -3.32 10.04
N ARG A 18 -4.57 -4.38 9.48
CA ARG A 18 -4.95 -4.43 8.07
C ARG A 18 -6.47 -4.47 7.92
N VAL A 19 -7.01 -3.65 7.02
CA VAL A 19 -8.43 -3.65 6.64
C VAL A 19 -8.58 -3.85 5.13
N ILE A 20 -9.61 -4.59 4.74
CA ILE A 20 -9.83 -5.00 3.34
C ILE A 20 -11.27 -4.67 2.93
N PHE A 21 -11.39 -3.83 1.89
CA PHE A 21 -12.64 -3.34 1.32
C PHE A 21 -12.81 -3.89 -0.10
N SER A 22 -13.12 -5.18 -0.22
CA SER A 22 -13.13 -5.91 -1.50
C SER A 22 -14.41 -6.71 -1.78
N ASN A 23 -15.39 -6.70 -0.87
CA ASN A 23 -16.64 -7.44 -1.05
C ASN A 23 -17.86 -6.57 -0.71
N ALA A 24 -19.06 -7.07 -1.04
CA ALA A 24 -20.32 -6.34 -0.88
C ALA A 24 -20.63 -5.92 0.56
N GLN A 25 -20.08 -6.62 1.55
CA GLN A 25 -20.26 -6.29 2.96
C GLN A 25 -19.31 -5.17 3.40
N THR A 26 -18.03 -5.22 3.01
CA THR A 26 -17.04 -4.28 3.53
C THR A 26 -16.92 -3.00 2.71
N ILE A 27 -17.18 -3.02 1.41
CA ILE A 27 -17.09 -1.83 0.55
C ILE A 27 -17.94 -0.66 1.08
N PRO A 28 -19.22 -0.84 1.48
CA PRO A 28 -20.06 0.26 1.98
C PRO A 28 -19.49 0.95 3.24
N TRP A 29 -18.69 0.25 4.05
CA TRP A 29 -18.13 0.78 5.30
C TRP A 29 -17.18 1.97 5.09
N LEU A 30 -16.69 2.18 3.87
CA LEU A 30 -15.90 3.35 3.50
C LEU A 30 -16.75 4.63 3.42
N THR A 31 -18.08 4.51 3.29
CA THR A 31 -18.96 5.63 2.94
C THR A 31 -20.23 5.73 3.79
N ASP A 32 -20.67 4.64 4.43
CA ASP A 32 -21.95 4.60 5.16
C ASP A 32 -21.82 4.93 6.67
N GLY A 33 -20.60 5.24 7.14
CA GLY A 33 -20.31 5.56 8.53
C GLY A 33 -20.09 4.35 9.45
N THR A 34 -20.24 3.11 8.96
CA THR A 34 -20.04 1.89 9.77
C THR A 34 -18.64 1.82 10.38
N ALA A 35 -17.61 2.29 9.66
CA ALA A 35 -16.22 2.29 10.11
C ALA A 35 -15.76 3.61 10.77
N ASP A 36 -16.62 4.62 10.92
CA ASP A 36 -16.21 5.95 11.41
C ASP A 36 -15.54 5.91 12.79
N TRP A 37 -16.08 5.07 13.68
CA TRP A 37 -15.51 4.87 15.02
C TRP A 37 -14.08 4.33 14.97
N PHE A 38 -13.76 3.49 13.98
CA PHE A 38 -12.48 2.80 13.87
C PHE A 38 -11.37 3.78 13.49
N TRP A 39 -11.61 4.67 12.54
CA TRP A 39 -10.62 5.67 12.11
C TRP A 39 -10.22 6.60 13.26
N ALA A 40 -11.21 7.13 13.99
CA ALA A 40 -10.97 7.97 15.15
C ALA A 40 -10.23 7.23 16.27
N ALA A 41 -10.59 5.96 16.53
CA ALA A 41 -9.95 5.17 17.57
C ALA A 41 -8.51 4.75 17.19
N ALA A 42 -8.26 4.38 15.93
CA ALA A 42 -6.94 4.06 15.42
C ALA A 42 -6.01 5.29 15.45
N GLU A 43 -6.52 6.48 15.09
CA GLU A 43 -5.77 7.73 15.18
C GLU A 43 -5.39 8.04 16.63
N LYS A 44 -6.36 7.95 17.56
CA LYS A 44 -6.12 8.16 19.00
C LYS A 44 -5.08 7.18 19.56
N ALA A 45 -5.07 5.94 19.09
CA ALA A 45 -4.13 4.91 19.51
C ALA A 45 -2.77 4.99 18.80
N SER A 46 -2.56 5.91 17.85
CA SER A 46 -1.38 5.92 16.97
C SER A 46 -1.13 4.54 16.33
N LEU A 47 -2.21 3.88 15.88
CA LEU A 47 -2.17 2.56 15.27
C LEU A 47 -2.18 2.68 13.73
N PRO A 48 -1.07 2.37 13.04
CA PRO A 48 -1.03 2.37 11.58
C PRO A 48 -2.06 1.42 10.96
N VAL A 49 -2.64 1.84 9.83
CA VAL A 49 -3.65 1.05 9.10
C VAL A 49 -3.17 0.77 7.67
N MET A 50 -3.02 -0.51 7.36
CA MET A 50 -2.81 -1.01 6.01
C MET A 50 -4.15 -1.25 5.33
N ILE A 51 -4.36 -0.70 4.14
CA ILE A 51 -5.66 -0.66 3.48
C ILE A 51 -5.57 -1.29 2.09
N LEU A 52 -6.40 -2.29 1.83
CA LEU A 52 -6.68 -2.76 0.47
C LEU A 52 -8.11 -2.32 0.07
N ALA A 53 -8.20 -1.38 -0.88
CA ALA A 53 -9.47 -0.92 -1.46
C ALA A 53 -9.37 -0.91 -3.00
N PRO A 54 -9.40 -2.08 -3.67
CA PRO A 54 -9.07 -2.20 -5.09
C PRO A 54 -9.96 -1.36 -5.98
N GLY A 55 -9.37 -0.48 -6.79
CA GLY A 55 -10.08 0.43 -7.69
C GLY A 55 -11.01 1.44 -7.00
N ARG A 56 -10.81 1.64 -5.70
CA ARG A 56 -11.63 2.53 -4.84
C ARG A 56 -10.76 3.32 -3.87
N THR A 57 -9.46 3.46 -4.14
CA THR A 57 -8.54 4.16 -3.23
C THR A 57 -8.96 5.62 -3.06
N ALA A 58 -9.61 6.24 -4.05
CA ALA A 58 -10.17 7.59 -3.93
C ALA A 58 -11.08 7.79 -2.69
N LEU A 59 -11.78 6.73 -2.23
CA LEU A 59 -12.63 6.78 -1.02
C LEU A 59 -11.81 6.94 0.29
N ILE A 60 -10.50 6.73 0.26
CA ILE A 60 -9.60 6.95 1.39
C ILE A 60 -9.26 8.43 1.57
N GLY A 61 -9.44 9.27 0.55
CA GLY A 61 -9.15 10.71 0.62
C GLY A 61 -9.88 11.42 1.76
N PRO A 62 -11.21 11.33 1.87
CA PRO A 62 -11.95 11.92 2.99
C PRO A 62 -11.52 11.41 4.37
N ILE A 63 -11.15 10.13 4.47
CA ILE A 63 -10.64 9.54 5.73
C ILE A 63 -9.28 10.15 6.08
N ALA A 64 -8.36 10.24 5.11
CA ALA A 64 -7.03 10.81 5.30
C ALA A 64 -7.09 12.29 5.71
N GLU A 65 -8.02 13.05 5.14
CA GLU A 65 -8.27 14.46 5.45
C GLU A 65 -8.86 14.67 6.84
N LYS A 66 -9.84 13.82 7.22
CA LYS A 66 -10.48 13.87 8.55
C LYS A 66 -9.55 13.41 9.68
N HIS A 67 -8.59 12.53 9.39
CA HIS A 67 -7.66 11.93 10.36
C HIS A 67 -6.19 12.16 9.97
N PRO A 68 -5.71 13.41 9.96
CA PRO A 68 -4.39 13.76 9.44
C PRO A 68 -3.22 13.18 10.27
N ARG A 69 -3.46 12.71 11.50
CA ARG A 69 -2.43 12.03 12.32
C ARG A 69 -2.45 10.51 12.17
N LEU A 70 -3.47 9.94 11.51
CA LEU A 70 -3.55 8.50 11.29
C LEU A 70 -2.63 8.09 10.14
N THR A 71 -1.69 7.19 10.42
CA THR A 71 -0.85 6.57 9.38
C THR A 71 -1.67 5.61 8.53
N LEU A 72 -1.81 5.91 7.24
CA LEU A 72 -2.52 5.10 6.27
C LEU A 72 -1.54 4.57 5.22
N ILE A 73 -1.55 3.26 4.98
CA ILE A 73 -0.65 2.60 4.02
C ILE A 73 -1.50 1.83 3.00
N LEU A 74 -1.48 2.26 1.74
CA LEU A 74 -2.21 1.62 0.65
C LEU A 74 -1.49 0.36 0.19
N ASP A 75 -2.17 -0.78 0.26
CA ASP A 75 -1.64 -2.07 -0.16
C ASP A 75 -1.62 -2.21 -1.69
N HIS A 76 -0.56 -2.85 -2.20
CA HIS A 76 -0.45 -3.33 -3.58
C HIS A 76 -0.83 -2.28 -4.63
N MET A 77 -0.42 -1.02 -4.42
CA MET A 77 -0.72 0.10 -5.31
C MET A 77 -2.23 0.39 -5.53
N GLY A 78 -3.11 -0.19 -4.70
CA GLY A 78 -4.56 -0.11 -4.85
C GLY A 78 -5.14 -1.05 -5.93
N VAL A 79 -4.38 -2.07 -6.35
CA VAL A 79 -4.78 -2.96 -7.45
C VAL A 79 -4.80 -4.44 -7.05
N THR A 80 -5.47 -5.25 -7.87
CA THR A 80 -5.50 -6.71 -7.78
C THR A 80 -5.34 -7.36 -9.16
N ALA A 81 -5.05 -8.66 -9.19
CA ALA A 81 -4.95 -9.42 -10.44
C ALA A 81 -6.26 -9.46 -11.26
N SER A 82 -7.43 -9.26 -10.65
CA SER A 82 -8.69 -9.17 -11.41
C SER A 82 -8.76 -7.90 -12.25
N MET A 83 -8.26 -6.78 -11.72
CA MET A 83 -8.22 -5.51 -12.43
C MET A 83 -7.35 -5.55 -13.68
N LEU A 84 -6.31 -6.40 -13.70
CA LEU A 84 -5.52 -6.66 -14.90
C LEU A 84 -6.35 -7.25 -16.03
N ARG A 85 -7.25 -8.20 -15.71
CA ARG A 85 -8.15 -8.82 -16.69
C ARG A 85 -9.22 -7.84 -17.18
N GLU A 86 -9.63 -6.91 -16.31
CA GLU A 86 -10.63 -5.89 -16.61
C GLU A 86 -10.04 -4.63 -17.29
N ASN A 87 -8.72 -4.57 -17.54
CA ASN A 87 -8.02 -3.38 -18.06
C ASN A 87 -8.18 -2.13 -17.16
N LYS A 88 -8.28 -2.29 -15.84
CA LYS A 88 -8.52 -1.19 -14.88
C LYS A 88 -7.30 -0.79 -14.04
N VAL A 89 -6.13 -1.38 -14.30
CA VAL A 89 -4.91 -1.13 -13.50
C VAL A 89 -4.52 0.35 -13.57
N ALA A 90 -4.43 0.93 -14.78
CA ALA A 90 -4.01 2.33 -14.94
C ALA A 90 -4.93 3.32 -14.21
N GLU A 91 -6.26 3.13 -14.30
CA GLU A 91 -7.23 3.96 -13.59
C GLU A 91 -7.02 3.92 -12.07
N ALA A 92 -6.85 2.73 -11.51
CA ALA A 92 -6.62 2.56 -10.08
C ALA A 92 -5.28 3.13 -9.61
N ILE A 93 -4.24 3.06 -10.44
CA ILE A 93 -2.96 3.69 -10.16
C ILE A 93 -3.11 5.20 -10.03
N GLU A 94 -3.90 5.85 -10.91
CA GLU A 94 -4.14 7.30 -10.81
C GLU A 94 -4.97 7.67 -9.57
N GLN A 95 -5.98 6.87 -9.20
CA GLN A 95 -6.71 7.08 -7.94
C GLN A 95 -5.76 7.04 -6.74
N THR A 96 -4.82 6.08 -6.72
CA THR A 96 -3.80 5.96 -5.67
C THR A 96 -2.83 7.13 -5.71
N ALA A 97 -2.31 7.51 -6.89
CA ALA A 97 -1.38 8.62 -7.05
C ALA A 97 -1.96 9.95 -6.56
N ALA A 98 -3.26 10.19 -6.79
CA ALA A 98 -3.96 11.39 -6.35
C ALA A 98 -3.99 11.57 -4.81
N LEU A 99 -3.80 10.49 -4.04
CA LEU A 99 -3.74 10.54 -2.58
C LEU A 99 -2.37 10.98 -2.04
N ALA A 100 -1.34 11.08 -2.88
CA ALA A 100 0.00 11.50 -2.44
C ALA A 100 0.04 12.94 -1.88
N LYS A 101 -1.00 13.75 -2.15
CA LYS A 101 -1.19 15.07 -1.53
C LYS A 101 -1.39 15.00 -0.01
N TYR A 102 -1.79 13.84 0.53
CA TYR A 102 -2.00 13.64 1.96
C TYR A 102 -0.71 13.11 2.60
N PRO A 103 -0.05 13.86 3.51
CA PRO A 103 1.25 13.46 4.07
C PRO A 103 1.18 12.22 4.96
N ASN A 104 -0.02 11.88 5.44
CA ASN A 104 -0.28 10.70 6.26
C ASN A 104 -0.57 9.43 5.45
N VAL A 105 -0.59 9.51 4.12
CA VAL A 105 -0.79 8.37 3.21
C VAL A 105 0.54 7.96 2.58
N SER A 106 0.80 6.65 2.56
CA SER A 106 1.91 6.04 1.83
C SER A 106 1.45 4.79 1.07
N VAL A 107 2.31 4.23 0.23
CA VAL A 107 1.95 3.15 -0.70
C VAL A 107 2.95 1.99 -0.68
N LYS A 108 2.43 0.76 -0.78
CA LYS A 108 3.24 -0.43 -1.04
C LYS A 108 3.38 -0.66 -2.54
N LEU A 109 4.60 -0.51 -3.05
CA LEU A 109 5.01 -0.87 -4.40
C LEU A 109 5.30 -2.39 -4.42
N SER A 110 4.24 -3.19 -4.56
CA SER A 110 4.29 -4.65 -4.39
C SER A 110 3.35 -5.36 -5.35
N ALA A 111 3.34 -6.70 -5.32
CA ALA A 111 2.47 -7.54 -6.16
C ALA A 111 2.70 -7.42 -7.67
N SER A 112 3.86 -6.91 -8.11
CA SER A 112 4.18 -6.71 -9.53
C SER A 112 3.93 -7.95 -10.40
N PRO A 113 4.38 -9.17 -10.02
CA PRO A 113 4.12 -10.36 -10.85
C PRO A 113 2.63 -10.63 -11.03
N SER A 114 1.81 -10.36 -10.01
CA SER A 114 0.36 -10.61 -10.04
C SER A 114 -0.37 -9.73 -11.06
N ILE A 115 0.15 -8.53 -11.32
CA ILE A 115 -0.46 -7.50 -12.17
C ILE A 115 0.28 -7.27 -13.50
N SER A 116 1.29 -8.08 -13.80
CA SER A 116 2.03 -8.05 -15.08
C SER A 116 1.38 -8.94 -16.14
N ARG A 117 1.33 -8.46 -17.38
CA ARG A 117 1.10 -9.26 -18.59
C ARG A 117 2.41 -9.74 -19.21
N GLU A 118 3.51 -9.06 -18.91
CA GLU A 118 4.83 -9.45 -19.39
C GLU A 118 5.51 -10.45 -18.43
N THR A 119 6.48 -11.18 -18.95
CA THR A 119 7.43 -11.94 -18.14
C THR A 119 8.38 -10.98 -17.42
N TYR A 120 9.17 -11.50 -16.46
CA TYR A 120 10.24 -10.73 -15.83
C TYR A 120 11.11 -10.03 -16.91
N PRO A 121 11.41 -8.72 -16.77
CA PRO A 121 11.30 -7.91 -15.55
C PRO A 121 10.01 -7.09 -15.39
N PHE A 122 8.87 -7.50 -15.98
CA PHE A 122 7.55 -6.88 -15.77
C PHE A 122 7.52 -5.38 -16.16
N ARG A 123 8.00 -5.04 -17.36
CA ARG A 123 8.20 -3.63 -17.76
C ARG A 123 6.90 -2.84 -17.84
N ASP A 124 5.80 -3.50 -18.17
CA ASP A 124 4.44 -2.98 -18.11
C ASP A 124 4.00 -2.57 -16.69
N VAL A 125 4.59 -3.16 -15.64
CA VAL A 125 4.34 -2.75 -14.25
C VAL A 125 5.31 -1.66 -13.79
N ALA A 126 6.54 -1.64 -14.32
CA ALA A 126 7.55 -0.64 -13.97
C ALA A 126 7.05 0.80 -14.20
N VAL A 127 6.22 1.04 -15.23
CA VAL A 127 5.62 2.36 -15.48
C VAL A 127 4.67 2.80 -14.37
N HIS A 128 3.92 1.86 -13.78
CA HIS A 128 3.00 2.13 -12.67
C HIS A 128 3.76 2.36 -11.35
N ILE A 129 4.83 1.60 -11.13
CA ILE A 129 5.72 1.78 -9.98
C ILE A 129 6.37 3.17 -10.05
N LYS A 130 6.91 3.55 -11.22
CA LYS A 130 7.51 4.88 -11.43
C LYS A 130 6.52 6.00 -11.13
N ARG A 131 5.30 5.89 -11.67
CA ARG A 131 4.24 6.88 -11.46
C ARG A 131 3.92 7.12 -9.99
N LEU A 132 3.82 6.05 -9.20
CA LEU A 132 3.56 6.14 -7.76
C LEU A 132 4.79 6.60 -6.98
N PHE A 133 5.97 6.12 -7.35
CA PHE A 133 7.22 6.58 -6.74
C PHE A 133 7.42 8.09 -6.91
N GLU A 134 7.18 8.63 -8.10
CA GLU A 134 7.24 10.07 -8.38
C GLU A 134 6.22 10.88 -7.57
N ALA A 135 5.04 10.31 -7.29
CA ALA A 135 4.01 10.96 -6.48
C ALA A 135 4.34 10.95 -4.98
N TYR A 136 4.78 9.81 -4.46
CA TYR A 136 4.95 9.61 -3.01
C TYR A 136 6.35 9.94 -2.51
N GLY A 137 7.36 9.79 -3.35
CA GLY A 137 8.78 9.84 -3.01
C GLY A 137 9.28 8.58 -2.29
N PRO A 138 10.60 8.48 -2.03
CA PRO A 138 11.23 7.29 -1.47
C PRO A 138 10.78 6.96 -0.05
N GLN A 139 10.48 7.97 0.78
CA GLN A 139 10.11 7.78 2.19
C GLN A 139 8.66 7.31 2.41
N ARG A 140 7.83 7.32 1.36
CA ARG A 140 6.42 6.89 1.40
C ARG A 140 6.08 5.80 0.39
N SER A 141 7.12 5.15 -0.14
CA SER A 141 7.04 4.06 -1.10
C SER A 141 7.71 2.82 -0.52
N TYR A 142 6.97 1.73 -0.34
CA TYR A 142 7.48 0.55 0.36
C TYR A 142 7.46 -0.69 -0.54
N TRP A 143 8.61 -1.34 -0.69
CA TRP A 143 8.67 -2.62 -1.38
C TRP A 143 8.03 -3.74 -0.55
N GLY A 144 7.48 -4.74 -1.24
CA GLY A 144 7.03 -5.98 -0.63
C GLY A 144 6.87 -7.09 -1.67
N THR A 145 7.19 -8.32 -1.30
CA THR A 145 7.22 -9.45 -2.24
C THR A 145 5.84 -9.88 -2.75
N ASP A 146 4.83 -9.82 -1.86
CA ASP A 146 3.52 -10.45 -2.06
C ASP A 146 3.63 -11.92 -2.54
N LEU A 147 4.62 -12.63 -1.98
CA LEU A 147 5.10 -13.92 -2.50
C LEU A 147 3.99 -14.99 -2.61
N THR A 148 3.14 -15.09 -1.59
CA THR A 148 2.12 -16.15 -1.49
C THR A 148 1.00 -16.01 -2.54
N ASN A 149 0.85 -14.83 -3.15
CA ASN A 149 -0.16 -14.58 -4.17
C ASN A 149 0.33 -14.84 -5.61
N SER A 150 1.62 -15.11 -5.80
CA SER A 150 2.21 -15.19 -7.15
C SER A 150 3.42 -16.12 -7.26
N TYR A 151 3.49 -17.17 -6.44
CA TYR A 151 4.67 -18.05 -6.37
C TYR A 151 5.13 -18.57 -7.74
N ALA A 152 4.18 -18.96 -8.60
CA ALA A 152 4.46 -19.48 -9.94
C ALA A 152 4.93 -18.43 -10.97
N LYS A 153 4.80 -17.13 -10.68
CA LYS A 153 5.07 -16.06 -11.67
C LYS A 153 6.48 -15.48 -11.61
N ALA A 154 7.19 -15.64 -10.50
CA ALA A 154 8.56 -15.18 -10.34
C ALA A 154 9.25 -15.93 -9.21
N SER A 155 10.58 -15.95 -9.20
CA SER A 155 11.36 -16.36 -8.03
C SER A 155 11.41 -15.26 -6.96
N TYR A 156 11.88 -15.61 -5.75
CA TYR A 156 12.16 -14.61 -4.72
C TYR A 156 13.25 -13.63 -5.16
N ARG A 157 14.32 -14.15 -5.81
CA ARG A 157 15.41 -13.34 -6.37
C ARG A 157 14.88 -12.31 -7.37
N GLN A 158 14.04 -12.72 -8.30
CA GLN A 158 13.44 -11.80 -9.29
C GLN A 158 12.61 -10.69 -8.64
N ARG A 159 11.95 -10.93 -7.51
CA ARG A 159 11.21 -9.87 -6.80
C ARG A 159 12.12 -8.81 -6.18
N ILE A 160 13.32 -9.21 -5.77
CA ILE A 160 14.36 -8.30 -5.27
C ILE A 160 15.01 -7.57 -6.44
N SER A 161 15.56 -8.31 -7.40
CA SER A 161 16.29 -7.74 -8.55
C SER A 161 15.41 -6.82 -9.39
N HIS A 162 14.11 -7.08 -9.47
CA HIS A 162 13.17 -6.15 -10.10
C HIS A 162 13.34 -4.73 -9.56
N PHE A 163 13.39 -4.53 -8.23
CA PHE A 163 13.56 -3.19 -7.65
C PHE A 163 15.02 -2.74 -7.57
N THR A 164 15.97 -3.64 -7.35
CA THR A 164 17.36 -3.28 -7.11
C THR A 164 18.20 -3.13 -8.38
N GLU A 165 17.78 -3.75 -9.49
CA GLU A 165 18.54 -3.84 -10.74
C GLU A 165 17.76 -3.32 -11.96
N GLU A 166 16.45 -3.61 -12.06
CA GLU A 166 15.67 -3.35 -13.29
C GLU A 166 14.99 -1.97 -13.33
N LEU A 167 14.66 -1.38 -12.17
CA LEU A 167 14.05 -0.05 -12.08
C LEU A 167 15.11 1.04 -12.14
N SER A 168 15.54 1.39 -13.35
CA SER A 168 16.63 2.36 -13.59
C SER A 168 16.38 3.79 -13.07
N PHE A 169 15.14 4.13 -12.71
CA PHE A 169 14.80 5.43 -12.14
C PHE A 169 15.06 5.53 -10.63
N LEU A 170 15.36 4.42 -9.95
CA LEU A 170 15.70 4.42 -8.53
C LEU A 170 17.22 4.60 -8.37
N SER A 171 17.63 5.64 -7.65
CA SER A 171 19.01 5.77 -7.19
C SER A 171 19.34 4.76 -6.08
N GLU A 172 20.62 4.58 -5.75
CA GLU A 172 21.02 3.74 -4.60
C GLU A 172 20.41 4.22 -3.28
N THR A 173 20.27 5.53 -3.09
CA THR A 173 19.60 6.09 -1.92
C THR A 173 18.09 5.79 -1.93
N ASP A 174 17.44 5.84 -3.10
CA ASP A 174 16.03 5.47 -3.21
C ASP A 174 15.82 3.99 -2.89
N LYS A 175 16.73 3.12 -3.36
CA LYS A 175 16.70 1.68 -3.05
C LYS A 175 16.81 1.43 -1.55
N ASP A 176 17.73 2.09 -0.83
CA ASP A 176 17.84 1.98 0.65
C ASP A 176 16.51 2.31 1.35
N TRP A 177 15.88 3.42 0.94
CA TRP A 177 14.57 3.82 1.47
C TRP A 177 13.47 2.80 1.14
N VAL A 178 13.26 2.52 -0.14
CA VAL A 178 12.13 1.72 -0.63
C VAL A 178 12.20 0.27 -0.17
N MET A 179 13.41 -0.31 -0.08
CA MET A 179 13.61 -1.73 0.23
C MET A 179 13.52 -2.07 1.72
N GLY A 180 13.37 -1.09 2.62
CA GLY A 180 13.09 -1.40 4.03
C GLY A 180 13.12 -0.20 4.98
N ARG A 181 14.06 0.73 4.79
CA ARG A 181 14.25 1.84 5.75
C ARG A 181 13.00 2.70 5.90
N ALA A 182 12.27 2.96 4.82
CA ALA A 182 11.09 3.81 4.84
C ALA A 182 9.94 3.19 5.64
N ILE A 183 9.68 1.88 5.50
CA ILE A 183 8.62 1.22 6.26
C ILE A 183 8.99 1.06 7.74
N SER A 184 10.25 0.75 8.05
CA SER A 184 10.72 0.68 9.44
C SER A 184 10.59 2.03 10.14
N ALA A 185 11.00 3.12 9.48
CA ALA A 185 10.82 4.47 10.00
C ALA A 185 9.34 4.83 10.18
N ARG A 186 8.48 4.48 9.20
CA ARG A 186 7.04 4.80 9.26
C ARG A 186 6.32 4.09 10.41
N LEU A 187 6.69 2.84 10.70
CA LEU A 187 6.06 2.03 11.74
C LEU A 187 6.76 2.15 13.10
N ASN A 188 7.86 2.91 13.18
CA ASN A 188 8.76 2.93 14.33
C ASN A 188 9.20 1.50 14.74
N TRP A 189 9.56 0.70 13.74
CA TRP A 189 10.02 -0.68 13.91
C TRP A 189 11.53 -0.66 14.18
N THR A 190 11.90 -0.95 15.43
CA THR A 190 13.29 -1.07 15.90
C THR A 190 13.64 -2.50 16.23
#